data_AF-A0A661AQ24-F1
#
_entry.id   AF-A0A661AQ24-F1
#
_cell.length_a   1.000
_cell.length_b   1.000
_cell.length_c   1.000
_cell.angle_alpha   90.00
_cell.angle_beta   90.00
_cell.angle_gamma   90.00
#
_symmetry.space_group_name_H-M   'P 1'
#
loop_
_entity.id
_entity.type
_entity.pdbx_description
1 polymer ?
#
loop_
_entity_poly.entity_id
_entity_poly.type
_entity_poly.pdbx_seq_one_letter_code
_entity_poly.pdbx_strand_id
1 'polypeptide(L)'
;MSEFYNPKRTSNLFDPSSKEPFKISRSKIDLFLECPRCFYLDRRLGISRPSGPPFSLNSAVDKLLKKEFDIHRIEGSPHPYMKKYGIDAIPFKDERMDEWRDTRKGIQFLHKPTNLMIMGAIDDLWINKKGELHIVDYKATSKNGEVSLDAKWQDSYKRQVEVYQWLFRKNGFKVSDIAYFVYCNGDADKQAFDGKIEFDVKVIPYKGDDSWVEKTIFDIHKCLMSNKIPEPTEGCDYCRYRAEVEKVERVERIEKSAKVNENSSSHYNNDLGF
;
A
#
# COMPACT_ATOMS: atom_id res chain seq x y z
N MET A 1 -4.87 13.10 16.32
CA MET A 1 -4.51 12.92 14.89
C MET A 1 -3.22 13.66 14.52
N SER A 2 -3.00 14.90 14.96
CA SER A 2 -1.76 15.67 14.69
C SER A 2 -0.48 14.98 15.20
N GLU A 3 -0.55 14.25 16.32
CA GLU A 3 0.60 13.49 16.86
C GLU A 3 1.08 12.36 15.94
N PHE A 4 0.22 11.86 15.05
CA PHE A 4 0.52 10.70 14.19
C PHE A 4 0.79 11.07 12.73
N TYR A 5 0.66 12.35 12.36
CA TYR A 5 0.84 12.81 11.00
C TYR A 5 1.79 14.00 10.92
N ASN A 6 2.99 13.76 10.38
CA ASN A 6 3.91 14.82 10.00
C ASN A 6 3.71 15.14 8.50
N PRO A 7 3.22 16.35 8.15
CA PRO A 7 2.97 16.72 6.75
C PRO A 7 4.23 16.81 5.90
N LYS A 8 5.41 17.01 6.52
CA LYS A 8 6.70 17.05 5.80
C LYS A 8 7.77 16.26 6.55
N ARG A 9 8.04 15.05 6.08
CA ARG A 9 9.15 14.23 6.57
C ARG A 9 10.48 14.73 5.99
N THR A 10 11.54 14.59 6.77
CA THR A 10 12.93 14.89 6.35
C THR A 10 13.77 13.62 6.15
N SER A 11 13.30 12.46 6.61
CA SER A 11 13.97 11.16 6.48
C SER A 11 13.30 10.26 5.45
N ASN A 12 14.04 9.23 5.01
CA ASN A 12 13.61 8.26 4.00
C ASN A 12 13.11 8.92 2.70
N LEU A 13 13.85 9.94 2.26
CA LEU A 13 13.63 10.62 0.98
C LEU A 13 14.63 10.10 -0.04
N PHE A 14 14.18 9.95 -1.28
CA PHE A 14 15.03 9.59 -2.39
C PHE A 14 15.96 10.76 -2.72
N ASP A 15 17.26 10.49 -2.78
CA ASP A 15 18.29 11.42 -3.22
C ASP A 15 18.96 10.86 -4.48
N PRO A 16 18.86 11.53 -5.65
CA PRO A 16 19.51 11.09 -6.89
C PRO A 16 21.02 10.99 -6.83
N SER A 17 21.64 11.72 -5.89
CA SER A 17 23.10 11.73 -5.74
C SER A 17 23.58 10.61 -4.81
N SER A 18 22.66 10.00 -4.05
CA SER A 18 22.98 8.90 -3.17
C SER A 18 23.36 7.65 -3.97
N LYS A 19 24.43 6.99 -3.51
CA LYS A 19 24.84 5.68 -4.02
C LYS A 19 24.19 4.53 -3.24
N GLU A 20 23.58 4.82 -2.10
CA GLU A 20 22.92 3.82 -1.27
C GLU A 20 21.57 3.40 -1.88
N PRO A 21 21.21 2.10 -1.82
CA PRO A 21 19.92 1.64 -2.30
C PRO A 21 18.76 2.35 -1.60
N PHE A 22 17.77 2.78 -2.39
CA PHE A 22 16.56 3.40 -1.83
C PHE A 22 15.43 2.40 -1.69
N LYS A 23 14.84 2.31 -0.49
CA LYS A 23 13.75 1.36 -0.20
C LYS A 23 12.41 1.85 -0.75
N ILE A 24 11.77 0.99 -1.55
CA ILE A 24 10.40 1.17 -2.05
C ILE A 24 9.57 -0.02 -1.59
N SER A 25 8.57 0.25 -0.75
CA SER A 25 7.63 -0.79 -0.33
C SER A 25 6.58 -1.08 -1.41
N ARG A 26 5.97 -2.27 -1.37
CA ARG A 26 4.80 -2.63 -2.20
C ARG A 26 3.72 -1.54 -2.19
N SER A 27 3.39 -0.98 -1.02
CA SER A 27 2.39 0.10 -0.91
C SER A 27 2.80 1.40 -1.62
N LYS A 28 4.10 1.63 -1.82
CA LYS A 28 4.61 2.78 -2.57
C LYS A 28 4.62 2.55 -4.08
N ILE A 29 4.76 1.29 -4.52
CA ILE A 29 4.49 0.93 -5.91
C ILE A 29 3.01 1.19 -6.23
N ASP A 30 2.10 0.78 -5.36
CA ASP A 30 0.67 1.04 -5.54
C ASP A 30 0.35 2.55 -5.56
N LEU A 31 0.94 3.34 -4.65
CA LEU A 31 0.83 4.81 -4.66
C LEU A 31 1.31 5.43 -5.98
N PHE A 32 2.38 4.89 -6.57
CA PHE A 32 2.89 5.36 -7.86
C PHE A 32 1.89 5.09 -8.99
N LEU A 33 1.33 3.87 -9.04
CA LEU A 33 0.32 3.50 -10.03
C LEU A 33 -0.96 4.32 -9.88
N GLU A 34 -1.35 4.64 -8.64
CA GLU A 34 -2.51 5.50 -8.39
C GLU A 34 -2.24 6.96 -8.80
N CYS A 35 -1.10 7.53 -8.38
CA CYS A 35 -0.73 8.89 -8.76
C CYS A 35 0.79 9.14 -8.65
N PRO A 36 1.51 9.23 -9.80
CA PRO A 36 2.94 9.54 -9.83
C PRO A 36 3.29 10.86 -9.14
N ARG A 37 2.42 11.88 -9.22
CA ARG A 37 2.61 13.15 -8.50
C ARG A 37 2.61 12.94 -6.99
N CYS A 38 1.61 12.25 -6.45
CA CYS A 38 1.54 11.97 -5.01
C CYS A 38 2.72 11.12 -4.54
N PHE A 39 3.11 10.12 -5.33
CA PHE A 39 4.30 9.32 -5.07
C PHE A 39 5.58 10.17 -5.04
N TYR A 40 5.78 11.04 -6.03
CA TYR A 40 6.94 11.92 -6.10
C TYR A 40 6.99 12.87 -4.90
N LEU A 41 5.87 13.53 -4.59
CA LEU A 41 5.77 14.39 -3.41
C LEU A 41 6.14 13.63 -2.13
N ASP A 42 5.68 12.39 -1.99
CA ASP A 42 5.87 11.59 -0.79
C ASP A 42 7.29 11.01 -0.65
N ARG A 43 7.90 10.53 -1.75
CA ARG A 43 9.21 9.87 -1.75
C ARG A 43 10.37 10.82 -2.02
N ARG A 44 10.17 11.88 -2.80
CA ARG A 44 11.23 12.83 -3.16
C ARG A 44 11.18 14.12 -2.34
N LEU A 45 9.97 14.61 -2.01
CA LEU A 45 9.81 15.90 -1.30
C LEU A 45 9.32 15.76 0.15
N GLY A 46 9.06 14.54 0.61
CA GLY A 46 8.63 14.25 1.97
C GLY A 46 7.20 14.63 2.33
N ILE A 47 6.38 14.98 1.33
CA ILE A 47 4.99 15.41 1.50
C ILE A 47 4.06 14.23 1.24
N SER A 48 3.63 13.57 2.30
CA SER A 48 2.67 12.47 2.23
C SER A 48 1.24 12.97 2.09
N ARG A 49 0.37 12.09 1.59
CA ARG A 49 -1.08 12.26 1.75
C ARG A 49 -1.46 12.09 3.23
N PRO A 50 -2.46 12.82 3.73
CA PRO A 50 -3.08 12.50 5.02
C PRO A 50 -3.59 11.05 5.02
N SER A 51 -3.29 10.31 6.09
CA SER A 51 -3.75 8.94 6.29
C SER A 51 -5.03 8.89 7.14
N GLY A 52 -5.87 7.89 6.90
CA GLY A 52 -7.00 7.56 7.77
C GLY A 52 -6.57 6.85 9.07
N PRO A 53 -7.51 6.59 9.99
CA PRO A 53 -7.25 5.78 11.18
C PRO A 53 -6.86 4.33 10.80
N PRO A 54 -6.12 3.63 11.67
CA PRO A 54 -5.73 2.24 11.43
C PRO A 54 -6.93 1.29 11.52
N PHE A 55 -6.91 0.21 10.73
CA PHE A 55 -7.92 -0.87 10.77
C PHE A 55 -7.57 -1.94 11.83
N SER A 56 -7.62 -1.56 13.11
CA SER A 56 -7.14 -2.41 14.22
C SER A 56 -7.89 -3.75 14.37
N LEU A 57 -9.19 -3.79 14.07
CA LEU A 57 -9.97 -5.05 14.06
C LEU A 57 -9.50 -5.99 12.94
N ASN A 58 -9.29 -5.48 11.73
CA ASN A 58 -8.78 -6.26 10.61
C ASN A 58 -7.39 -6.82 10.93
N SER A 59 -6.52 -6.02 11.56
CA SER A 59 -5.22 -6.47 12.04
C SER A 59 -5.32 -7.55 13.13
N ALA A 60 -6.36 -7.53 13.98
CA ALA A 60 -6.58 -8.58 14.98
C ALA A 60 -7.00 -9.91 14.32
N VAL A 61 -7.88 -9.87 13.32
CA VAL A 61 -8.26 -11.04 12.52
C VAL A 61 -7.04 -11.64 11.83
N ASP A 62 -6.24 -10.82 11.14
CA ASP A 62 -4.99 -11.23 10.51
C ASP A 62 -4.02 -11.92 11.50
N LYS A 63 -3.82 -11.32 12.68
CA LYS A 63 -2.96 -11.89 13.73
C LYS A 63 -3.46 -13.24 14.22
N LEU A 64 -4.78 -13.43 14.34
CA LEU A 64 -5.37 -14.70 14.76
C LEU A 64 -5.25 -15.77 13.67
N LEU A 65 -5.51 -15.42 12.41
CA LEU A 65 -5.27 -16.32 11.27
C LEU A 65 -3.81 -16.77 11.21
N LYS A 66 -2.85 -15.84 11.38
CA LYS A 66 -1.42 -16.20 11.42
C LYS A 66 -1.15 -17.27 12.47
N LYS A 67 -1.63 -17.08 13.70
CA LYS A 67 -1.50 -18.08 14.78
C LYS A 67 -2.15 -19.42 14.44
N GLU A 68 -3.35 -19.41 13.86
CA GLU A 68 -4.08 -20.62 13.46
C GLU A 68 -3.28 -21.41 12.40
N PHE A 69 -2.81 -20.73 11.36
CA PHE A 69 -1.97 -21.33 10.32
C PHE A 69 -0.58 -21.75 10.83
N ASP A 70 -0.05 -21.12 11.89
CA ASP A 70 1.21 -21.50 12.53
C ASP A 70 1.17 -22.89 13.19
N ILE A 71 0.05 -23.25 13.80
CA ILE A 71 -0.15 -24.60 14.36
C ILE A 71 0.03 -25.65 13.25
N HIS A 72 -0.67 -25.45 12.14
CA HIS A 72 -0.60 -26.34 10.98
C HIS A 72 0.77 -26.35 10.29
N ARG A 73 1.48 -25.21 10.26
CA ARG A 73 2.86 -25.13 9.71
C ARG A 73 3.86 -25.94 10.53
N ILE A 74 3.75 -25.91 11.85
CA ILE A 74 4.63 -26.67 12.75
C ILE A 74 4.41 -28.16 12.56
N GLU A 75 3.14 -28.58 12.51
CA GLU A 75 2.71 -29.97 12.30
C GLU A 75 2.98 -30.49 10.88
N GLY A 76 3.13 -29.61 9.90
CA GLY A 76 3.19 -29.98 8.48
C GLY A 76 1.84 -30.50 7.96
N SER A 77 0.73 -29.99 8.49
CA SER A 77 -0.62 -30.44 8.19
C SER A 77 -1.39 -29.40 7.35
N PRO A 78 -2.35 -29.82 6.49
CA PRO A 78 -3.19 -28.88 5.76
C PRO A 78 -4.24 -28.26 6.68
N HIS A 79 -4.43 -26.95 6.55
CA HIS A 79 -5.46 -26.18 7.27
C HIS A 79 -6.88 -26.69 6.94
N PRO A 80 -7.86 -26.65 7.87
CA PRO A 80 -9.26 -26.99 7.58
C PRO A 80 -9.84 -26.30 6.35
N TYR A 81 -9.49 -25.04 6.13
CA TYR A 81 -9.88 -24.30 4.93
C TYR A 81 -9.33 -24.92 3.65
N MET A 82 -8.06 -25.35 3.62
CA MET A 82 -7.49 -26.02 2.45
C MET A 82 -8.26 -27.30 2.12
N LYS A 83 -8.60 -28.11 3.13
CA LYS A 83 -9.42 -29.32 2.94
C LYS A 83 -10.81 -28.99 2.41
N LYS A 84 -11.50 -28.02 3.01
CA LYS A 84 -12.84 -27.57 2.60
C LYS A 84 -12.88 -27.12 1.13
N TYR A 85 -11.82 -26.45 0.66
CA TYR A 85 -11.73 -25.91 -0.69
C TYR A 85 -10.95 -26.81 -1.67
N GLY A 86 -10.56 -28.02 -1.28
CA GLY A 86 -9.84 -28.96 -2.15
C GLY A 86 -8.44 -28.48 -2.58
N ILE A 87 -7.77 -27.67 -1.75
CA ILE A 87 -6.45 -27.11 -2.03
C ILE A 87 -5.38 -28.10 -1.56
N ASP A 88 -4.62 -28.66 -2.50
CA ASP A 88 -3.53 -29.61 -2.23
C ASP A 88 -2.22 -28.89 -1.86
N ALA A 89 -2.22 -28.24 -0.70
CA ALA A 89 -1.09 -27.52 -0.15
C ALA A 89 -1.05 -27.61 1.38
N ILE A 90 0.09 -27.24 1.96
CA ILE A 90 0.25 -27.01 3.41
C ILE A 90 0.91 -25.65 3.65
N PRO A 91 0.78 -25.04 4.84
CA PRO A 91 1.51 -23.83 5.16
C PRO A 91 3.03 -24.07 5.04
N PHE A 92 3.73 -23.20 4.31
CA PHE A 92 5.14 -23.37 4.00
C PHE A 92 5.99 -23.09 5.23
N LYS A 93 6.87 -24.04 5.59
CA LYS A 93 7.77 -23.96 6.73
C LYS A 93 9.14 -23.43 6.30
N ASP A 94 9.48 -22.24 6.78
CA ASP A 94 10.78 -21.59 6.58
C ASP A 94 11.14 -20.77 7.82
N GLU A 95 12.41 -20.77 8.21
CA GLU A 95 12.92 -20.03 9.37
C GLU A 95 12.77 -18.50 9.22
N ARG A 96 12.64 -18.01 7.99
CA ARG A 96 12.49 -16.59 7.66
C ARG A 96 11.04 -16.11 7.65
N MET A 97 10.06 -16.98 7.96
CA MET A 97 8.64 -16.63 7.91
C MET A 97 8.30 -15.39 8.77
N ASP A 98 8.86 -15.29 9.97
CA ASP A 98 8.65 -14.13 10.84
C ASP A 98 9.26 -12.84 10.25
N GLU A 99 10.40 -12.94 9.57
CA GLU A 99 11.01 -11.81 8.87
C GLU A 99 10.16 -11.36 7.69
N TRP A 100 9.64 -12.30 6.90
CA TRP A 100 8.79 -12.01 5.75
C TRP A 100 7.43 -11.42 6.14
N ARG A 101 6.96 -11.66 7.37
CA ARG A 101 5.73 -11.06 7.93
C ARG A 101 5.96 -9.71 8.62
N ASP A 102 7.21 -9.36 8.97
CA ASP A 102 7.53 -8.08 9.60
C ASP A 102 7.51 -6.93 8.58
N THR A 103 6.56 -6.02 8.71
CA THR A 103 6.42 -4.82 7.85
C THR A 103 7.67 -3.92 7.75
N ARG A 104 8.61 -4.02 8.71
CA ARG A 104 9.88 -3.27 8.70
C ARG A 104 11.01 -3.99 7.97
N LYS A 105 10.93 -5.32 7.89
CA LYS A 105 11.93 -6.17 7.22
C LYS A 105 11.36 -6.68 5.90
N GLY A 106 10.37 -7.58 5.97
CA GLY A 106 9.70 -8.17 4.83
C GLY A 106 10.65 -8.96 3.94
N ILE A 107 10.11 -9.55 2.87
CA ILE A 107 10.96 -10.01 1.78
C ILE A 107 11.50 -8.80 1.01
N GLN A 108 12.77 -8.85 0.63
CA GLN A 108 13.47 -7.77 -0.05
C GLN A 108 14.14 -8.25 -1.32
N PHE A 109 14.27 -7.38 -2.32
CA PHE A 109 15.05 -7.62 -3.50
C PHE A 109 15.68 -6.31 -4.00
N LEU A 110 17.02 -6.33 -4.16
CA LEU A 110 17.74 -5.21 -4.75
C LEU A 110 17.66 -5.27 -6.27
N HIS A 111 16.86 -4.37 -6.84
CA HIS A 111 16.81 -4.17 -8.28
C HIS A 111 18.04 -3.37 -8.74
N LYS A 112 19.12 -4.10 -9.04
CA LYS A 112 20.44 -3.55 -9.41
C LYS A 112 20.38 -2.45 -10.48
N PRO A 113 19.60 -2.57 -11.58
CA PRO A 113 19.59 -1.55 -12.63
C PRO A 113 19.13 -0.16 -12.18
N THR A 114 18.31 -0.07 -11.14
CA THR A 114 17.77 1.20 -10.62
C THR A 114 18.27 1.54 -9.23
N ASN A 115 19.09 0.67 -8.63
CA ASN A 115 19.51 0.76 -7.22
C ASN A 115 18.32 0.92 -6.24
N LEU A 116 17.17 0.33 -6.56
CA LEU A 116 15.99 0.37 -5.70
C LEU A 116 15.88 -0.96 -4.94
N MET A 117 15.71 -0.87 -3.62
CA MET A 117 15.41 -2.03 -2.78
C MET A 117 13.90 -2.18 -2.68
N ILE A 118 13.34 -3.14 -3.40
CA ILE A 118 11.91 -3.42 -3.37
C ILE A 118 11.62 -4.33 -2.19
N MET A 119 10.60 -4.01 -1.39
CA MET A 119 10.26 -4.80 -0.21
C MET A 119 8.76 -4.89 0.05
N GLY A 120 8.38 -5.91 0.81
CA GLY A 120 7.05 -5.97 1.41
C GLY A 120 6.87 -7.14 2.36
N ALA A 121 5.85 -7.03 3.20
CA ALA A 121 5.48 -8.07 4.15
C ALA A 121 4.24 -8.83 3.65
N ILE A 122 4.34 -10.15 3.67
CA ILE A 122 3.27 -11.08 3.32
C ILE A 122 2.46 -11.46 4.57
N ASP A 123 1.28 -12.03 4.37
CA ASP A 123 0.54 -12.65 5.46
C ASP A 123 0.92 -14.11 5.63
N ASP A 124 0.94 -14.89 4.55
CA ASP A 124 1.36 -16.29 4.59
C ASP A 124 1.87 -16.83 3.23
N LEU A 125 2.46 -18.02 3.28
CA LEU A 125 2.84 -18.82 2.11
C LEU A 125 2.35 -20.23 2.28
N TRP A 126 1.81 -20.81 1.22
CA TRP A 126 1.50 -22.24 1.16
C TRP A 126 2.39 -22.91 0.12
N ILE A 127 2.74 -24.18 0.33
CA ILE A 127 3.52 -24.97 -0.62
C ILE A 127 2.70 -26.17 -1.10
N ASN A 128 2.66 -26.37 -2.42
CA ASN A 128 2.01 -27.53 -3.01
C ASN A 128 2.98 -28.70 -3.21
N LYS A 129 2.46 -29.87 -3.61
CA LYS A 129 3.27 -31.08 -3.87
C LYS A 129 4.29 -30.93 -5.01
N LYS A 130 4.15 -29.93 -5.88
CA LYS A 130 5.09 -29.61 -6.96
C LYS A 130 6.23 -28.68 -6.51
N GLY A 131 6.29 -28.36 -5.22
CA GLY A 131 7.26 -27.44 -4.64
C GLY A 131 7.05 -26.00 -5.06
N GLU A 132 5.84 -25.62 -5.49
CA GLU A 132 5.50 -24.23 -5.82
C GLU A 132 4.91 -23.52 -4.61
N LEU A 133 5.41 -22.32 -4.34
CA LEU A 133 4.84 -21.42 -3.34
C LEU A 133 3.62 -20.71 -3.92
N HIS A 134 2.56 -20.67 -3.12
CA HIS A 134 1.40 -19.82 -3.32
C HIS A 134 1.49 -18.64 -2.36
N ILE A 135 1.40 -17.41 -2.89
CA ILE A 135 1.25 -16.22 -2.05
C ILE A 135 -0.16 -16.23 -1.46
N VAL A 136 -0.26 -15.94 -0.16
CA VAL A 136 -1.53 -15.91 0.56
C VAL A 136 -1.67 -14.57 1.27
N ASP A 137 -2.83 -13.96 1.09
CA ASP A 137 -3.12 -12.64 1.63
C ASP A 137 -4.46 -12.67 2.39
N TYR A 138 -4.47 -12.09 3.59
CA TYR A 138 -5.62 -12.14 4.50
C TYR A 138 -6.42 -10.85 4.39
N LYS A 139 -7.72 -10.99 4.12
CA LYS A 139 -8.64 -9.86 4.02
C LYS A 139 -9.76 -10.01 5.03
N ALA A 140 -10.05 -8.94 5.76
CA ALA A 140 -11.19 -8.85 6.65
C ALA A 140 -12.07 -7.68 6.22
N THR A 141 -13.39 -7.86 6.25
CA THR A 141 -14.38 -6.81 5.98
C THR A 141 -15.67 -7.14 6.73
N SER A 142 -16.64 -6.23 6.70
CA SER A 142 -18.04 -6.53 7.02
C SER A 142 -18.90 -5.91 5.93
N LYS A 143 -19.58 -6.74 5.14
CA LYS A 143 -20.50 -6.30 4.09
C LYS A 143 -21.64 -7.30 3.91
N ASN A 144 -22.77 -6.79 3.41
CA ASN A 144 -23.89 -7.64 3.04
C ASN A 144 -23.55 -8.44 1.78
N GLY A 145 -23.86 -9.74 1.80
CA GLY A 145 -23.63 -10.67 0.68
C GLY A 145 -22.19 -11.20 0.56
N GLU A 146 -21.93 -11.95 -0.51
CA GLU A 146 -20.67 -12.68 -0.68
C GLU A 146 -19.45 -11.79 -0.96
N VAL A 147 -18.31 -12.18 -0.39
CA VAL A 147 -16.99 -11.61 -0.74
C VAL A 147 -16.49 -12.18 -2.08
N SER A 148 -15.95 -11.28 -2.91
CA SER A 148 -15.31 -11.55 -4.20
C SER A 148 -14.12 -10.60 -4.41
N LEU A 149 -13.48 -10.65 -5.59
CA LEU A 149 -12.34 -9.80 -5.98
C LEU A 149 -12.65 -8.90 -7.20
N ASP A 150 -13.94 -8.66 -7.45
CA ASP A 150 -14.41 -8.04 -8.70
C ASP A 150 -14.55 -6.52 -8.62
N ALA A 151 -14.57 -5.95 -7.42
CA ALA A 151 -14.72 -4.50 -7.27
C ALA A 151 -13.43 -3.76 -7.66
N LYS A 152 -13.54 -2.60 -8.32
CA LYS A 152 -12.37 -1.84 -8.81
C LYS A 152 -11.32 -1.54 -7.74
N TRP A 153 -11.73 -1.26 -6.50
CA TRP A 153 -10.79 -0.99 -5.40
C TRP A 153 -9.99 -2.23 -4.99
N GLN A 154 -10.47 -3.43 -5.31
CA GLN A 154 -9.78 -4.71 -5.05
C GLN A 154 -8.67 -4.99 -6.06
N ASP A 155 -8.53 -4.18 -7.11
CA ASP A 155 -7.36 -4.27 -7.99
C ASP A 155 -6.05 -3.98 -7.24
N SER A 156 -6.11 -3.18 -6.16
CA SER A 156 -4.96 -3.01 -5.24
C SER A 156 -4.56 -4.31 -4.54
N TYR A 157 -5.50 -5.22 -4.28
CA TYR A 157 -5.25 -6.52 -3.66
C TYR A 157 -4.58 -7.47 -4.63
N LYS A 158 -5.03 -7.47 -5.89
CA LYS A 158 -4.41 -8.23 -6.98
C LYS A 158 -2.96 -7.79 -7.20
N ARG A 159 -2.73 -6.49 -7.34
CA ARG A 159 -1.37 -5.92 -7.46
C ARG A 159 -0.49 -6.25 -6.27
N GLN A 160 -1.06 -6.30 -5.06
CA GLN A 160 -0.32 -6.65 -3.86
C GLN A 160 0.27 -8.07 -3.95
N VAL A 161 -0.54 -9.07 -4.29
CA VAL A 161 -0.05 -10.45 -4.40
C VAL A 161 0.89 -10.65 -5.59
N GLU A 162 0.68 -9.93 -6.69
CA GLU A 162 1.57 -9.96 -7.86
C GLU A 162 2.96 -9.42 -7.56
N VAL A 163 3.07 -8.31 -6.81
CA VAL A 163 4.37 -7.80 -6.35
C VAL A 163 5.07 -8.82 -5.44
N TYR A 164 4.33 -9.56 -4.61
CA TYR A 164 4.91 -10.61 -3.78
C TYR A 164 5.32 -11.83 -4.60
N GLN A 165 4.55 -12.24 -5.61
CA GLN A 165 4.96 -13.28 -6.54
C GLN A 165 6.29 -12.91 -7.21
N TRP A 166 6.40 -11.68 -7.71
CA TRP A 166 7.65 -11.15 -8.28
C TRP A 166 8.80 -11.18 -7.28
N LEU A 167 8.60 -10.71 -6.04
CA LEU A 167 9.64 -10.69 -5.01
C LEU A 167 10.16 -12.08 -4.68
N PHE A 168 9.27 -13.07 -4.50
CA PHE A 168 9.67 -14.45 -4.22
C PHE A 168 10.36 -15.11 -5.43
N ARG A 169 9.89 -14.86 -6.65
CA ARG A 169 10.56 -15.33 -7.88
C ARG A 169 11.97 -14.77 -8.02
N LYS A 170 12.15 -13.47 -7.78
CA LYS A 170 13.46 -12.80 -7.81
C LYS A 170 14.40 -13.28 -6.70
N ASN A 171 13.85 -13.84 -5.62
CA ASN A 171 14.60 -14.51 -4.54
C ASN A 171 14.82 -16.01 -4.79
N GLY A 172 14.56 -16.51 -6.00
CA GLY A 172 14.91 -17.88 -6.41
C GLY A 172 13.90 -18.95 -6.03
N PHE A 173 12.73 -18.57 -5.50
CA PHE A 173 11.67 -19.54 -5.21
C PHE A 173 10.89 -19.89 -6.47
N LYS A 174 10.44 -21.16 -6.54
CA LYS A 174 9.42 -21.58 -7.51
C LYS A 174 8.05 -21.11 -7.01
N VAL A 175 7.41 -20.20 -7.72
CA VAL A 175 6.15 -19.56 -7.28
C VAL A 175 5.04 -19.83 -8.30
N SER A 176 3.90 -20.30 -7.82
CA SER A 176 2.70 -20.50 -8.63
C SER A 176 2.08 -19.16 -9.05
N ASP A 177 1.51 -19.12 -10.26
CA ASP A 177 0.66 -18.00 -10.68
C ASP A 177 -0.61 -17.90 -9.83
N ILE A 178 -1.02 -18.98 -9.15
CA ILE A 178 -2.18 -18.95 -8.27
C ILE A 178 -1.77 -18.40 -6.89
N ALA A 179 -2.34 -17.27 -6.52
CA ALA A 179 -2.39 -16.76 -5.15
C ALA A 179 -3.75 -17.09 -4.51
N TYR A 180 -3.82 -17.06 -3.18
CA TYR A 180 -5.06 -17.26 -2.44
C TYR A 180 -5.37 -16.07 -1.54
N PHE A 181 -6.63 -15.67 -1.52
CA PHE A 181 -7.14 -14.72 -0.54
C PHE A 181 -7.97 -15.47 0.50
N VAL A 182 -7.55 -15.43 1.76
CA VAL A 182 -8.39 -15.88 2.89
C VAL A 182 -9.23 -14.67 3.31
N TYR A 183 -10.49 -14.66 2.89
CA TYR A 183 -11.37 -13.51 3.02
C TYR A 183 -12.42 -13.76 4.11
N CYS A 184 -12.27 -13.09 5.25
CA CYS A 184 -13.19 -13.09 6.38
C CYS A 184 -14.22 -11.96 6.22
N ASN A 185 -15.50 -12.32 6.12
CA ASN A 185 -16.62 -11.38 6.12
C ASN A 185 -17.34 -11.43 7.46
N GLY A 186 -17.31 -10.35 8.22
CA GLY A 186 -18.02 -10.21 9.48
C GLY A 186 -19.52 -10.10 9.25
N ASP A 187 -20.27 -11.01 9.85
CA ASP A 187 -21.73 -11.06 9.80
C ASP A 187 -22.32 -10.00 10.75
N ALA A 188 -22.79 -8.91 10.16
CA ALA A 188 -23.47 -7.82 10.86
C ALA A 188 -24.99 -8.02 10.96
N ASP A 189 -25.52 -9.12 10.41
CA ASP A 189 -26.95 -9.44 10.40
C ASP A 189 -27.34 -10.37 11.58
N LYS A 190 -26.42 -10.63 12.52
CA LYS A 190 -26.72 -11.32 13.77
C LYS A 190 -27.72 -10.53 14.63
N GLN A 191 -28.51 -11.24 15.42
CA GLN A 191 -29.54 -10.66 16.28
C GLN A 191 -28.99 -9.65 17.29
N ALA A 192 -27.75 -9.85 17.77
CA ALA A 192 -27.07 -8.98 18.72
C ALA A 192 -25.54 -9.08 18.54
N PHE A 193 -24.82 -8.11 19.12
CA PHE A 193 -23.35 -8.09 19.06
C PHE A 193 -22.69 -9.07 20.05
N ASP A 194 -23.24 -9.25 21.25
CA ASP A 194 -22.78 -10.21 22.27
C ASP A 194 -21.25 -10.28 22.52
N GLY A 195 -20.53 -9.17 22.27
CA GLY A 195 -19.08 -9.10 22.40
C GLY A 195 -18.31 -9.91 21.36
N LYS A 196 -18.94 -10.31 20.24
CA LYS A 196 -18.39 -11.21 19.22
C LYS A 196 -18.81 -10.76 17.81
N ILE A 197 -17.87 -10.84 16.88
CA ILE A 197 -18.19 -10.79 15.45
C ILE A 197 -18.01 -12.20 14.90
N GLU A 198 -19.04 -12.74 14.26
CA GLU A 198 -18.97 -14.00 13.55
C GLU A 198 -18.50 -13.76 12.13
N PHE A 199 -17.66 -14.66 11.61
CA PHE A 199 -17.07 -14.51 10.29
C PHE A 199 -17.41 -15.68 9.39
N ASP A 200 -17.88 -15.36 8.19
CA ASP A 200 -17.86 -16.28 7.06
C ASP A 200 -16.52 -16.16 6.34
N VAL A 201 -15.80 -17.28 6.20
CA VAL A 201 -14.48 -17.31 5.58
C VAL A 201 -14.54 -18.01 4.23
N LYS A 202 -14.06 -17.32 3.19
CA LYS A 202 -13.90 -17.85 1.83
C LYS A 202 -12.42 -17.85 1.44
N VAL A 203 -11.96 -18.96 0.84
CA VAL A 203 -10.64 -18.99 0.20
C VAL A 203 -10.84 -18.80 -1.30
N ILE A 204 -10.36 -17.67 -1.83
CA ILE A 204 -10.57 -17.28 -3.23
C ILE A 204 -9.25 -17.47 -4.00
N PRO A 205 -9.20 -18.37 -5.01
CA PRO A 205 -8.04 -18.46 -5.88
C PRO A 205 -7.99 -17.26 -6.83
N TYR A 206 -6.80 -16.74 -7.06
CA TYR A 206 -6.53 -15.68 -8.02
C TYR A 206 -5.31 -16.04 -8.86
N LYS A 207 -5.45 -16.01 -10.19
CA LYS A 207 -4.31 -16.15 -11.10
C LYS A 207 -3.68 -14.79 -11.32
N GLY A 208 -2.55 -14.53 -10.66
CA GLY A 208 -1.79 -13.30 -10.76
C GLY A 208 -0.92 -13.23 -12.02
N ASP A 209 -0.62 -11.99 -12.41
CA ASP A 209 0.34 -11.64 -13.45
C ASP A 209 1.27 -10.54 -12.92
N ASP A 210 2.56 -10.87 -12.77
CA ASP A 210 3.57 -9.94 -12.27
C ASP A 210 4.44 -9.33 -13.37
N SER A 211 4.09 -9.53 -14.64
CA SER A 211 4.85 -9.02 -15.79
C SER A 211 4.95 -7.49 -15.82
N TRP A 212 4.00 -6.80 -15.19
CA TRP A 212 3.97 -5.34 -15.09
C TRP A 212 4.98 -4.79 -14.08
N VAL A 213 5.37 -5.58 -13.06
CA VAL A 213 6.12 -5.10 -11.88
C VAL A 213 7.49 -4.54 -12.28
N GLU A 214 8.22 -5.25 -13.14
CA GLU A 214 9.56 -4.85 -13.59
C GLU A 214 9.53 -3.48 -14.27
N LYS A 215 8.61 -3.30 -15.24
CA LYS A 215 8.45 -2.04 -15.96
C LYS A 215 8.11 -0.90 -15.00
N THR A 216 7.21 -1.16 -14.05
CA THR A 216 6.83 -0.16 -13.05
C THR A 216 7.99 0.26 -12.16
N ILE A 217 8.93 -0.63 -11.82
CA ILE A 217 10.13 -0.28 -11.06
C ILE A 217 11.03 0.70 -11.85
N PHE A 218 11.21 0.46 -13.15
CA PHE A 218 11.91 1.42 -14.02
C PHE A 218 11.19 2.77 -14.12
N ASP A 219 9.87 2.76 -14.28
CA ASP A 219 9.05 3.98 -14.34
C ASP A 219 9.11 4.78 -13.03
N ILE A 220 9.09 4.09 -11.89
CA ILE A 220 9.30 4.68 -10.55
C ILE A 220 10.67 5.34 -10.47
N HIS A 221 11.73 4.64 -10.87
CA HIS A 221 13.08 5.18 -10.84
C HIS A 221 13.19 6.43 -11.72
N LYS A 222 12.66 6.39 -12.95
CA LYS A 222 12.61 7.55 -13.86
C LYS A 222 11.86 8.73 -13.24
N CYS A 223 10.71 8.47 -12.63
CA CYS A 223 9.92 9.48 -11.92
C CYS A 223 10.74 10.12 -10.80
N LEU A 224 11.40 9.30 -9.97
CA LEU A 224 12.26 9.79 -8.90
C LEU A 224 13.43 10.59 -9.44
N MET A 225 14.12 10.16 -10.51
CA MET A 225 15.27 10.89 -11.06
C MET A 225 14.93 12.24 -11.71
N SER A 226 13.67 12.47 -12.08
CA SER A 226 13.22 13.74 -12.65
C SER A 226 13.37 14.90 -11.67
N ASN A 227 13.73 16.09 -12.18
CA ASN A 227 13.66 17.35 -11.43
C ASN A 227 12.28 18.02 -11.55
N LYS A 228 11.40 17.49 -12.40
CA LYS A 228 10.02 17.98 -12.60
C LYS A 228 9.06 17.12 -11.79
N ILE A 229 8.18 17.78 -11.02
CA ILE A 229 7.05 17.14 -10.36
C ILE A 229 6.09 16.63 -11.45
N PRO A 230 5.67 15.35 -11.42
CA PRO A 230 4.72 14.82 -12.39
C PRO A 230 3.37 15.55 -12.35
N GLU A 231 2.64 15.49 -13.48
CA GLU A 231 1.26 15.92 -13.53
C GLU A 231 0.36 15.01 -12.67
N PRO A 232 -0.75 15.54 -12.11
CA PRO A 232 -1.67 14.73 -11.33
C PRO A 232 -2.36 13.70 -12.23
N THR A 233 -2.55 12.48 -11.73
CA THR A 233 -3.42 11.50 -12.38
C THR A 233 -4.86 12.00 -12.35
N GLU A 234 -5.57 11.83 -13.47
CA GLU A 234 -7.00 12.12 -13.55
C GLU A 234 -7.78 11.35 -12.48
N GLY A 235 -8.71 12.03 -11.81
CA GLY A 235 -9.51 11.43 -10.74
C GLY A 235 -8.80 11.24 -9.40
N CYS A 236 -7.54 11.65 -9.23
CA CYS A 236 -6.88 11.58 -7.93
C CYS A 236 -7.51 12.57 -6.92
N ASP A 237 -8.26 12.05 -5.95
CA ASP A 237 -8.99 12.86 -4.96
C ASP A 237 -8.09 13.82 -4.18
N TYR A 238 -6.89 13.38 -3.81
CA TYR A 238 -5.92 14.23 -3.10
C TYR A 238 -5.40 15.39 -3.96
N CYS A 239 -5.15 15.15 -5.25
CA CYS A 239 -4.73 16.20 -6.16
C CYS A 239 -5.87 17.18 -6.44
N ARG A 240 -7.11 16.67 -6.60
CA ARG A 240 -8.30 17.51 -6.77
C ARG A 240 -8.56 18.38 -5.54
N TYR A 241 -8.56 17.78 -4.35
CA TYR A 241 -8.69 18.51 -3.09
C TYR A 241 -7.65 19.64 -2.99
N ARG A 242 -6.37 19.33 -3.24
CA ARG A 242 -5.30 20.34 -3.20
C ARG A 242 -5.49 21.46 -4.23
N ALA A 243 -5.95 21.13 -5.43
CA ALA A 243 -6.20 22.12 -6.46
C ALA A 243 -7.35 23.07 -6.07
N GLU A 244 -8.42 22.56 -5.46
CA GLU A 244 -9.52 23.40 -4.98
C GLU A 244 -9.09 24.31 -3.81
N VAL A 245 -8.31 23.79 -2.86
CA VAL A 245 -7.73 24.61 -1.77
C VAL A 245 -6.82 25.71 -2.34
N GLU A 246 -5.94 25.36 -3.28
CA GLU A 246 -5.01 26.32 -3.88
C GLU A 246 -5.74 27.46 -4.61
N LYS A 247 -6.85 27.18 -5.30
CA LYS A 247 -7.67 28.19 -5.97
C LYS A 247 -8.19 29.24 -4.97
N VAL A 248 -8.79 28.79 -3.86
CA VAL A 248 -9.34 29.68 -2.83
C VAL A 248 -8.24 30.51 -2.19
N GLU A 249 -7.16 29.86 -1.73
CA GLU A 249 -6.06 30.58 -1.08
C GLU A 249 -5.33 31.56 -2.02
N ARG A 250 -5.27 31.25 -3.32
CA ARG A 250 -4.66 32.15 -4.30
C ARG A 250 -5.47 33.43 -4.45
N VAL A 251 -6.80 33.33 -4.49
CA VAL A 251 -7.68 34.51 -4.52
C VAL A 251 -7.47 35.36 -3.27
N GLU A 252 -7.47 34.74 -2.08
CA GLU A 252 -7.20 35.48 -0.83
C GLU A 252 -5.84 36.18 -0.83
N ARG A 253 -4.78 35.51 -1.33
CA ARG A 253 -3.44 36.11 -1.43
C ARG A 253 -3.43 37.33 -2.33
N ILE A 254 -4.10 37.26 -3.49
CA ILE A 254 -4.20 38.37 -4.45
C ILE A 254 -4.95 39.55 -3.81
N GLU A 255 -6.09 39.30 -3.16
CA GLU A 255 -6.87 40.35 -2.49
C GLU A 255 -6.10 41.01 -1.34
N LYS A 256 -5.37 40.22 -0.54
CA LYS A 256 -4.50 40.75 0.52
C LYS A 256 -3.38 41.61 -0.05
N SER A 257 -2.72 41.16 -1.13
CA SER A 257 -1.69 41.96 -1.80
C SER A 257 -2.23 43.26 -2.40
N ALA A 258 -3.45 43.26 -2.96
CA ALA A 258 -4.09 44.46 -3.49
C ALA A 258 -4.39 45.50 -2.38
N LYS A 259 -4.94 45.07 -1.24
CA LYS A 259 -5.22 45.96 -0.08
C LYS A 259 -3.97 46.55 0.56
N VAL A 260 -2.86 45.79 0.60
CA VAL A 260 -1.57 46.29 1.07
C VAL A 260 -1.05 47.40 0.14
N ASN A 261 -1.19 47.23 -1.17
CA ASN A 261 -0.77 48.24 -2.14
C ASN A 261 -1.63 49.53 -2.06
N GLU A 262 -2.95 49.41 -1.87
CA GLU A 262 -3.84 50.57 -1.67
C GLU A 262 -3.49 51.36 -0.41
N ASN A 263 -3.23 50.69 0.72
CA ASN A 263 -2.82 51.34 1.97
C ASN A 263 -1.40 51.95 1.92
N SER A 264 -0.51 51.41 1.08
CA SER A 264 0.81 52.03 0.85
C SER A 264 0.75 53.27 -0.05
N SER A 265 -0.26 53.34 -0.93
CA SER A 265 -0.49 54.46 -1.85
C SER A 265 -1.17 55.65 -1.17
N SER A 266 -2.00 55.41 -0.14
CA SER A 266 -2.65 56.47 0.64
C SER A 266 -1.70 57.18 1.62
N HIS A 267 -0.58 56.56 1.99
CA HIS A 267 0.45 57.20 2.82
C HIS A 267 1.37 58.17 2.06
N TYR A 268 1.50 58.04 0.74
CA TYR A 268 2.33 58.95 -0.07
C TYR A 268 1.61 60.25 -0.49
N ASN A 269 0.28 60.31 -0.37
CA ASN A 269 -0.50 61.50 -0.76
C ASN A 269 -0.75 62.50 0.38
N ASN A 270 -0.22 62.27 1.58
CA ASN A 270 -0.38 63.19 2.72
C ASN A 270 0.85 64.07 3.03
N ASP A 271 1.96 63.95 2.28
CA ASP A 271 3.20 64.72 2.49
C ASP A 271 3.47 65.81 1.44
N LEU A 272 2.45 66.19 0.64
CA LEU A 272 2.52 67.33 -0.29
C LEU A 272 1.36 68.31 -0.04
N GLY A 273 1.36 68.92 1.14
CA GLY A 273 0.49 70.06 1.47
C GLY A 273 1.32 71.18 2.08
N PHE A 274 1.84 72.06 1.24
CA PHE A 274 2.30 73.41 1.59
C PHE A 274 1.10 74.32 1.90
#